data_AF-A0A4Q7YG52-F1
#
_entry.id   AF-A0A4Q7YG52-F1
#
_cell.length_a   1.000
_cell.length_b   1.000
_cell.length_c   1.000
_cell.angle_alpha   90.00
_cell.angle_beta   90.00
_cell.angle_gamma   90.00
#
_symmetry.space_group_name_H-M   'P 1'
#
loop_
_entity.id
_entity.type
_entity.pdbx_description
1 polymer ?
#
loop_
_entity_poly.entity_id
_entity_poly.type
_entity_poly.pdbx_seq_one_letter_code
_entity_poly.pdbx_strand_id
1 'polypeptide(L)'
;MKTKPIQRALCCPCGCEKILALGLCATCYTLKRQDEEYFGGHRETVLARDGHLCRIPGCTSLKRGKRSLAVHHRVPGNNNPDLMITLCLGHHAMVTRTQMLRREWPELLRVLWREQHPEAHEQTNLNFAVKPVAVKLVPLFPEDRMLRK
;
A
#
# COMPACT_ATOMS: atom_id res chain seq x y z
N MET A 1 17.18 43.92 -24.95
CA MET A 1 16.13 43.11 -25.62
C MET A 1 14.87 43.17 -24.76
N LYS A 2 13.73 43.68 -25.28
CA LYS A 2 12.47 43.71 -24.52
C LYS A 2 11.91 42.29 -24.45
N THR A 3 11.78 41.73 -23.25
CA THR A 3 11.11 40.45 -23.02
C THR A 3 9.65 40.59 -23.44
N LYS A 4 9.20 39.74 -24.37
CA LYS A 4 7.79 39.70 -24.75
C LYS A 4 6.95 39.34 -23.52
N PRO A 5 5.84 40.05 -23.24
CA PRO A 5 4.96 39.68 -22.15
C PRO A 5 4.41 38.28 -22.41
N ILE A 6 4.67 37.35 -21.49
CA ILE A 6 4.15 35.98 -21.56
C ILE A 6 2.72 36.01 -21.00
N GLN A 7 1.76 35.57 -21.79
CA GLN A 7 0.38 35.40 -21.32
C GLN A 7 0.36 34.39 -20.18
N ARG A 8 -0.19 34.80 -19.04
CA ARG A 8 -0.41 33.90 -17.90
C ARG A 8 -1.60 32.99 -18.19
N ALA A 9 -1.55 31.76 -17.67
CA ALA A 9 -2.66 30.83 -17.77
C ALA A 9 -3.92 31.44 -17.14
N LEU A 10 -5.02 31.46 -17.89
CA LEU A 10 -6.32 31.95 -17.42
C LEU A 10 -6.98 30.99 -16.44
N CYS A 11 -6.69 29.70 -16.57
CA CYS A 11 -7.18 28.64 -15.70
C CYS A 11 -6.08 27.59 -15.45
N CYS A 12 -6.23 26.89 -14.34
CA CYS A 12 -5.39 25.75 -13.98
C CYS A 12 -5.72 24.59 -14.92
N PRO A 13 -4.77 23.69 -15.25
CA PRO A 13 -5.05 22.49 -16.03
C PRO A 13 -6.17 21.60 -15.46
N CYS A 14 -6.47 21.72 -14.16
CA CYS A 14 -7.62 21.04 -13.55
C CYS A 14 -8.99 21.71 -13.81
N GLY A 15 -9.02 22.80 -14.57
CA GLY A 15 -10.22 23.59 -14.88
C GLY A 15 -10.55 24.70 -13.87
N CYS A 16 -9.77 24.85 -12.79
CA CYS A 16 -10.02 25.90 -11.81
C CYS A 16 -9.52 27.27 -12.28
N GLU A 17 -10.39 28.28 -12.27
CA GLU A 17 -10.08 29.66 -12.69
C GLU A 17 -9.23 30.42 -11.65
N LYS A 18 -9.27 30.02 -10.38
CA LYS A 18 -8.54 30.69 -9.30
C LYS A 18 -7.08 30.22 -9.26
N ILE A 19 -6.22 30.96 -9.94
CA ILE A 19 -4.77 30.70 -9.99
C ILE A 19 -4.07 31.29 -8.76
N LEU A 20 -3.27 30.46 -8.09
CA LEU A 20 -2.38 30.87 -7.00
C LEU A 20 -1.00 31.25 -7.54
N ALA A 21 -0.30 30.29 -8.17
CA ALA A 21 1.08 30.46 -8.66
C ALA A 21 1.40 29.47 -9.77
N LEU A 22 2.35 29.79 -10.65
CA LEU A 22 2.82 28.94 -11.76
C LEU A 22 1.72 28.43 -12.71
N GLY A 23 0.61 29.18 -12.83
CA GLY A 23 -0.55 28.74 -13.61
C GLY A 23 -1.36 27.61 -12.95
N LEU A 24 -1.18 27.38 -11.65
CA LEU A 24 -1.90 26.35 -10.88
C LEU A 24 -2.81 26.98 -9.83
N CYS A 25 -3.95 26.34 -9.58
CA CYS A 25 -4.78 26.64 -8.41
C CYS A 25 -4.09 26.18 -7.12
N ALA A 26 -4.57 26.66 -5.96
CA ALA A 26 -3.98 26.33 -4.66
C ALA A 26 -3.80 24.81 -4.46
N THR A 27 -4.81 24.01 -4.81
CA THR A 27 -4.75 22.54 -4.68
C THR A 27 -3.69 21.92 -5.58
N CYS A 28 -3.68 22.25 -6.87
CA CYS A 28 -2.70 21.70 -7.81
C CYS A 28 -1.28 22.17 -7.50
N TYR A 29 -1.13 23.41 -7.02
CA TYR A 29 0.15 23.93 -6.56
C TYR A 29 0.68 23.13 -5.36
N THR A 30 -0.15 22.89 -4.35
CA THR A 30 0.22 22.07 -3.17
C THR A 30 0.58 20.65 -3.58
N LEU A 31 -0.21 20.01 -4.45
CA LEU A 31 0.07 18.66 -4.93
C LEU A 31 1.38 18.58 -5.71
N LYS A 32 1.66 19.56 -6.58
CA LYS A 32 2.93 19.62 -7.31
C LYS A 32 4.11 19.79 -6.36
N ARG A 33 3.99 20.68 -5.37
CA ARG A 33 5.02 20.85 -4.34
C ARG A 33 5.26 19.57 -3.52
N GLN A 34 4.20 18.86 -3.14
CA GLN A 34 4.32 17.59 -2.42
C GLN A 34 4.96 16.50 -3.30
N ASP A 35 4.67 16.50 -4.60
CA ASP A 35 5.33 15.60 -5.55
C ASP A 35 6.84 15.88 -5.63
N GLU A 36 7.22 17.15 -5.77
CA GLU A 36 8.63 17.58 -5.77
C GLU A 36 9.33 17.23 -4.45
N GLU A 37 8.71 17.52 -3.30
CA GLU A 37 9.29 17.32 -1.97
C GLU A 37 9.45 15.83 -1.61
N TYR A 38 8.43 15.01 -1.87
CA TYR A 38 8.43 13.61 -1.39
C TYR A 38 8.81 12.60 -2.46
N PHE A 39 8.64 12.92 -3.75
CA PHE A 39 8.84 11.97 -4.85
C PHE A 39 9.77 12.52 -5.95
N GLY A 40 10.38 13.68 -5.76
CA GLY A 40 11.23 14.31 -6.78
C GLY A 40 10.48 14.72 -8.06
N GLY A 41 9.16 14.87 -8.00
CA GLY A 41 8.32 15.15 -9.17
C GLY A 41 8.01 13.92 -10.04
N HIS A 42 8.28 12.72 -9.52
CA HIS A 42 8.12 11.48 -10.27
C HIS A 42 6.82 10.72 -9.99
N ARG A 43 5.95 11.20 -9.09
CA ARG A 43 4.76 10.46 -8.67
C ARG A 43 3.86 10.08 -9.86
N GLU A 44 3.52 11.02 -10.74
CA GLU A 44 2.65 10.70 -11.88
C GLU A 44 3.36 9.80 -12.92
N THR A 45 4.69 9.94 -13.08
CA THR A 45 5.48 9.07 -13.95
C THR A 45 5.45 7.62 -13.48
N VAL A 46 5.64 7.40 -12.17
CA VAL A 46 5.58 6.07 -11.55
C VAL A 46 4.16 5.49 -11.66
N LEU A 47 3.14 6.29 -11.37
CA LEU A 47 1.74 5.87 -11.52
C LEU A 47 1.41 5.48 -12.97
N ALA A 48 1.86 6.26 -13.96
CA ALA A 48 1.63 5.98 -15.37
C ALA A 48 2.36 4.70 -15.82
N ARG A 49 3.63 4.54 -15.43
CA ARG A 49 4.41 3.30 -15.67
C ARG A 49 3.70 2.07 -15.13
N ASP A 50 3.10 2.19 -13.95
CA ASP A 50 2.41 1.10 -13.28
C ASP A 50 0.95 0.93 -13.76
N GLY A 51 0.54 1.67 -14.80
CA GLY A 51 -0.78 1.60 -15.42
C GLY A 51 -1.91 2.18 -14.56
N HIS A 52 -1.56 2.99 -13.55
CA HIS A 52 -2.46 3.43 -12.49
C HIS A 52 -3.11 2.27 -11.74
N LEU A 53 -2.38 1.17 -11.54
CA LEU A 53 -2.85 0.00 -10.81
C LEU A 53 -1.87 -0.36 -9.68
N CYS A 54 -2.40 -1.05 -8.68
CA CYS A 54 -1.56 -1.68 -7.66
C CYS A 54 -0.72 -2.78 -8.32
N ARG A 55 0.60 -2.77 -8.07
CA ARG A 55 1.52 -3.75 -8.67
C ARG A 55 1.55 -5.11 -7.97
N ILE A 56 0.93 -5.25 -6.79
CA ILE A 56 0.78 -6.56 -6.13
C ILE A 56 -0.12 -7.47 -6.98
N PRO A 57 0.36 -8.66 -7.40
CA PRO A 57 -0.44 -9.62 -8.16
C PRO A 57 -1.74 -10.02 -7.45
N GLY A 58 -2.82 -10.19 -8.22
CA GLY A 58 -4.13 -10.57 -7.68
C GLY A 58 -4.86 -9.46 -6.92
N CYS A 59 -4.32 -8.24 -6.87
CA CYS A 59 -4.97 -7.12 -6.19
C CYS A 59 -6.28 -6.71 -6.89
N THR A 60 -7.41 -6.84 -6.19
CA THR A 60 -8.74 -6.44 -6.68
C THR A 60 -9.09 -4.97 -6.39
N SER A 61 -8.15 -4.20 -5.84
CA SER A 61 -8.37 -2.79 -5.42
C SER A 61 -8.55 -1.82 -6.59
N LEU A 62 -8.50 -2.32 -7.84
CA LEU A 62 -8.74 -1.59 -9.09
C LEU A 62 -10.00 -0.72 -9.05
N LYS A 63 -11.00 -1.10 -8.25
CA LYS A 63 -12.30 -0.43 -8.14
C LYS A 63 -12.29 0.91 -7.39
N ARG A 64 -11.21 1.29 -6.70
CA ARG A 64 -11.22 2.49 -5.82
C ARG A 64 -10.63 3.77 -6.45
N GLY A 65 -10.24 3.72 -7.74
CA GLY A 65 -9.76 4.88 -8.50
C GLY A 65 -8.39 5.44 -8.03
N LYS A 66 -7.88 6.47 -8.72
CA LYS A 66 -6.52 7.03 -8.50
C LYS A 66 -6.23 7.48 -7.06
N ARG A 67 -7.25 7.90 -6.29
CA ARG A 67 -7.11 8.34 -4.88
C ARG A 67 -6.82 7.20 -3.90
N SER A 68 -6.92 5.96 -4.35
CA SER A 68 -6.66 4.77 -3.55
C SER A 68 -5.25 4.20 -3.75
N LEU A 69 -4.41 4.89 -4.51
CA LEU A 69 -3.05 4.49 -4.85
C LEU A 69 -2.04 5.41 -4.18
N ALA A 70 -0.99 4.79 -3.66
CA ALA A 70 0.19 5.45 -3.12
C ALA A 70 1.42 5.01 -3.91
N VAL A 71 2.37 5.93 -4.08
CA VAL A 71 3.72 5.60 -4.54
C VAL A 71 4.55 5.31 -3.30
N HIS A 72 5.23 4.16 -3.31
CA HIS A 72 6.05 3.66 -2.23
C HIS A 72 7.51 3.66 -2.65
N HIS A 73 8.39 4.21 -1.80
CA HIS A 73 9.83 4.11 -1.94
C HIS A 73 10.31 2.76 -1.41
N ARG A 74 10.96 1.95 -2.26
CA ARG A 74 11.62 0.70 -1.85
C ARG A 74 12.88 0.96 -1.04
N VAL A 75 13.53 2.11 -1.28
CA VAL A 75 14.66 2.62 -0.51
C VAL A 75 14.25 3.98 0.07
N PRO A 76 14.16 4.13 1.39
CA PRO A 76 13.74 5.39 2.02
C PRO A 76 14.55 6.59 1.53
N GLY A 77 13.85 7.66 1.11
CA GLY A 77 14.47 8.91 0.66
C GLY A 77 15.09 8.87 -0.74
N ASN A 78 15.08 7.73 -1.44
CA ASN A 78 15.62 7.65 -2.79
C ASN A 78 14.55 7.96 -3.84
N ASN A 79 14.66 9.14 -4.47
CA ASN A 79 13.69 9.59 -5.46
C ASN A 79 13.89 9.00 -6.88
N ASN A 80 14.73 7.98 -7.06
CA ASN A 80 14.81 7.28 -8.33
C ASN A 80 13.48 6.56 -8.64
N PRO A 81 12.80 6.87 -9.77
CA PRO A 81 11.56 6.22 -10.16
C PRO A 81 11.63 4.69 -10.20
N ASP A 82 12.79 4.11 -10.54
CA ASP A 82 13.00 2.66 -10.58
C ASP A 82 12.97 1.99 -9.20
N LEU A 83 13.21 2.78 -8.15
CA LEU A 83 13.11 2.38 -6.75
C LEU A 83 11.77 2.79 -6.12
N MET A 84 10.80 3.19 -6.93
CA MET A 84 9.43 3.47 -6.51
C MET A 84 8.45 2.47 -7.11
N ILE A 85 7.34 2.22 -6.41
CA ILE A 85 6.28 1.31 -6.88
C ILE A 85 4.89 1.78 -6.45
N THR A 86 3.91 1.58 -7.33
CA THR A 86 2.51 1.89 -7.05
C THR A 86 1.83 0.76 -6.28
N LEU A 87 1.30 1.08 -5.10
CA LEU A 87 0.53 0.18 -4.25
C LEU A 87 -0.84 0.79 -3.95
N CYS A 88 -1.87 -0.05 -3.76
CA CYS A 88 -3.09 0.45 -3.13
C CYS A 88 -2.84 0.76 -1.64
N LEU A 89 -3.67 1.61 -1.04
CA LEU A 89 -3.52 1.97 0.38
C LEU A 89 -3.49 0.76 1.33
N GLY A 90 -4.21 -0.32 0.99
CA GLY A 90 -4.19 -1.56 1.76
C GLY A 90 -2.83 -2.25 1.75
N HIS A 91 -2.28 -2.53 0.56
CA HIS A 91 -0.95 -3.13 0.44
C HIS A 91 0.15 -2.19 0.92
N HIS A 92 0.02 -0.88 0.71
CA HIS A 92 0.94 0.10 1.26
C HIS A 92 1.00 0.04 2.79
N ALA A 93 -0.17 -0.04 3.45
CA ALA A 93 -0.24 -0.20 4.90
C ALA A 93 0.32 -1.55 5.35
N MET A 94 0.14 -2.62 4.58
CA MET A 94 0.77 -3.91 4.87
C MET A 94 2.30 -3.79 4.87
N VAL A 95 2.88 -3.19 3.83
CA VAL A 95 4.35 -3.00 3.73
C VAL A 95 4.88 -2.10 4.83
N THR A 96 4.17 -1.03 5.22
CA THR A 96 4.72 0.01 6.10
C THR A 96 4.35 -0.12 7.58
N ARG A 97 3.29 -0.85 7.93
CA ARG A 97 2.74 -0.86 9.29
C ARG A 97 2.66 -2.23 9.94
N THR A 98 2.75 -3.31 9.17
CA THR A 98 2.68 -4.65 9.76
C THR A 98 4.03 -5.05 10.32
N GLN A 99 4.02 -5.58 11.55
CA GLN A 99 5.23 -6.03 12.24
C GLN A 99 5.61 -7.48 11.92
N MET A 100 4.77 -8.19 11.15
CA MET A 100 4.91 -9.62 10.89
C MET A 100 4.71 -9.93 9.42
N LEU A 101 5.65 -10.69 8.85
CA LEU A 101 5.53 -11.24 7.52
C LEU A 101 4.74 -12.56 7.54
N ARG A 102 3.77 -12.70 6.63
CA ARG A 102 3.07 -13.97 6.41
C ARG A 102 3.58 -14.68 5.18
N ARG A 103 3.78 -16.00 5.28
CA ARG A 103 4.34 -16.82 4.19
C ARG A 103 3.40 -16.89 2.98
N GLU A 104 2.09 -16.86 3.21
CA GLU A 104 1.06 -16.89 2.17
C GLU A 104 0.94 -15.60 1.35
N TRP A 105 1.66 -14.53 1.71
CA TRP A 105 1.62 -13.29 0.93
C TRP A 105 2.25 -13.47 -0.46
N PRO A 106 1.72 -12.73 -1.47
CA PRO A 106 2.34 -12.68 -2.78
C PRO A 106 3.82 -12.33 -2.68
N GLU A 107 4.65 -12.96 -3.51
CA GLU A 107 6.11 -12.83 -3.45
C GLU A 107 6.59 -11.38 -3.45
N LEU A 108 6.07 -10.56 -4.38
CA LEU A 108 6.41 -9.14 -4.43
C LEU A 108 6.09 -8.41 -3.12
N LEU A 109 4.96 -8.73 -2.48
CA LEU A 109 4.60 -8.11 -1.20
C LEU A 109 5.56 -8.52 -0.08
N ARG A 110 6.04 -9.77 -0.08
CA ARG A 110 7.05 -10.24 0.86
C ARG A 110 8.39 -9.52 0.65
N VAL A 111 8.83 -9.36 -0.61
CA VAL A 111 10.05 -8.63 -0.96
C VAL A 111 9.98 -7.18 -0.46
N LEU A 112 8.91 -6.47 -0.80
CA LEU A 112 8.74 -5.06 -0.37
C LEU A 112 8.70 -4.93 1.16
N TRP A 113 8.04 -5.85 1.84
CA TRP A 113 8.02 -5.84 3.31
C TRP A 113 9.41 -6.07 3.90
N ARG A 114 10.21 -6.96 3.31
CA ARG A 114 11.60 -7.22 3.73
C ARG A 114 12.52 -6.02 3.53
N GLU A 115 12.36 -5.31 2.41
CA GLU A 115 13.10 -4.07 2.15
C GLU A 115 12.81 -3.01 3.23
N GLN A 116 11.56 -2.92 3.68
CA GLN A 116 11.14 -1.98 4.72
C GLN A 116 11.56 -2.42 6.14
N HIS A 117 11.73 -3.72 6.37
CA HIS A 117 11.98 -4.32 7.69
C HIS A 117 13.13 -5.34 7.65
N PRO A 118 14.38 -4.90 7.41
CA PRO A 118 15.53 -5.79 7.23
C PRO A 118 15.81 -6.66 8.47
N GLU A 119 15.65 -6.11 9.67
CA GLU A 119 15.96 -6.78 10.95
C GLU A 119 14.78 -7.59 11.52
N ALA A 120 13.61 -7.53 10.90
CA ALA A 120 12.43 -8.19 11.44
C ALA A 120 12.44 -9.70 11.19
N HIS A 121 11.94 -10.48 12.14
CA HIS A 121 11.94 -11.95 12.05
C HIS A 121 10.64 -12.45 11.38
N GLU A 122 10.72 -13.52 10.59
CA GLU A 122 9.50 -14.17 10.08
C GLU A 122 8.82 -14.92 11.21
N GLN A 123 7.50 -14.77 11.29
CA GLN A 123 6.70 -15.51 12.25
C GLN A 123 5.69 -16.37 11.49
N THR A 124 5.76 -17.68 11.71
CA THR A 124 4.82 -18.64 11.12
C THR A 124 3.56 -18.68 11.98
N ASN A 125 2.38 -18.55 11.37
CA ASN A 125 1.13 -18.73 12.10
C ASN A 125 0.98 -20.20 12.49
N LEU A 126 0.91 -20.48 13.80
CA LEU A 126 0.61 -21.80 14.32
C LEU A 126 -0.90 -21.97 14.36
N ASN A 127 -1.42 -22.91 13.57
CA ASN A 127 -2.83 -23.27 13.63
C ASN A 127 -3.07 -24.24 14.79
N PHE A 128 -3.70 -23.74 15.86
CA PHE A 128 -4.09 -24.55 17.02
C PHE A 128 -5.45 -25.24 16.84
N ALA A 129 -6.02 -25.25 15.63
CA ALA A 129 -7.24 -25.99 15.36
C ALA A 129 -7.00 -27.49 15.60
N VAL A 130 -7.43 -27.95 16.78
CA VAL A 130 -7.43 -29.37 17.13
C VAL A 130 -8.58 -30.00 16.36
N LYS A 131 -8.29 -30.98 15.49
CA LYS A 131 -9.36 -31.84 14.95
C LYS A 131 -10.10 -32.43 16.15
N PRO A 132 -11.43 -32.33 16.24
CA PRO A 132 -12.15 -32.96 17.34
C PRO A 132 -11.85 -34.45 17.29
N VAL A 133 -11.01 -34.90 18.22
CA VAL A 133 -10.80 -36.31 18.46
C VAL A 133 -12.06 -36.78 19.16
N ALA A 134 -12.63 -37.90 18.72
CA ALA A 134 -13.76 -38.51 19.40
C ALA A 134 -13.36 -38.72 20.88
N VAL A 135 -13.90 -37.87 21.76
CA VAL A 135 -13.62 -37.96 23.19
C VAL A 135 -14.31 -39.21 23.66
N LYS A 136 -13.53 -40.28 23.86
CA LYS A 136 -14.05 -41.47 24.53
C LYS A 136 -14.24 -41.06 25.98
N LEU A 137 -15.50 -40.84 26.38
CA LEU A 137 -15.86 -40.61 27.77
C LEU A 137 -15.38 -41.82 28.58
N VAL A 138 -14.28 -41.65 29.30
CA VAL A 138 -13.76 -42.62 30.27
C VAL A 138 -14.48 -42.33 31.58
N PRO A 139 -15.31 -43.26 32.09
CA PRO A 139 -15.91 -43.12 33.40
C PRO A 139 -14.80 -42.99 34.45
N LEU A 140 -14.74 -41.87 35.15
CA LEU A 140 -13.76 -41.65 36.22
C LEU A 140 -14.25 -42.25 37.55
N PHE A 141 -15.58 -42.41 37.69
CA PHE A 141 -16.20 -42.98 38.87
C PHE A 141 -17.08 -44.20 38.54
N PRO A 142 -17.24 -45.16 39.48
CA PRO A 142 -18.07 -46.35 39.27
C PRO A 142 -19.53 -46.06 38.89
N GLU A 143 -20.10 -44.96 39.41
CA GLU A 143 -21.49 -44.55 39.24
C GLU A 143 -21.80 -44.11 37.80
N ASP A 144 -20.79 -43.60 37.08
CA ASP A 144 -20.88 -43.15 35.69
C ASP A 144 -21.11 -44.30 34.69
N ARG A 145 -20.94 -45.56 35.13
CA ARG A 145 -21.18 -46.75 34.31
C ARG A 145 -22.66 -47.14 34.23
N MET A 146 -23.50 -46.63 35.13
CA MET A 146 -24.90 -47.05 35.25
C MET A 146 -25.89 -46.25 34.38
N LEU A 147 -25.43 -45.16 33.73
CA LEU A 147 -26.27 -44.27 32.91
C LEU A 147 -26.28 -44.58 31.41
N ARG A 148 -25.70 -45.71 30.96
CA ARG A 148 -25.75 -46.13 29.56
C ARG A 148 -26.74 -47.30 29.38
N LYS A 149 -28.00 -46.97 29.09
CA LYS A 149 -28.97 -47.86 28.43
C LYS A 149 -29.35 -47.26 27.09
#